data_AF-A0A2G5I299-F1
#
_entry.id   AF-A0A2G5I299-F1
#
_cell.length_a   1.000
_cell.length_b   1.000
_cell.length_c   1.000
_cell.angle_alpha   90.00
_cell.angle_beta   90.00
_cell.angle_gamma   90.00
#
_symmetry.space_group_name_H-M   'P 1'
#
loop_
_entity.id
_entity.type
_entity.pdbx_description
1 polymer ?
#
loop_
_entity_poly.entity_id
_entity_poly.type
_entity_poly.pdbx_seq_one_letter_code
_entity_poly.pdbx_strand_id
1 'polypeptide(L)'
;MPCRSPFMCQDFPTPPSLHLQIRSTVLDLSRTGHNTVNLPTTATMATLDDDAATDAELEKIAAALSSLSVTQRKKIQGVLLPECLRVANLNDSMLLQLPQELRDTIYELVLEDRRYTQPGLTLYRAFYPAPPVLFRVCHQIREEFAPKFWENIFFAGSMDESMIRNRMSSVEPLHIKAIRRIHHNYYADRRGSESKRHAVEVAEEFELAFGLQKGVVWVTCTIYSEDGSDRFLYNGMANSLGEVEKKAYTEVRVL
;
A
#
# COMPACT_ATOMS: atom_id res chain seq x y z
N MET A 1 -42.36 0.36 -3.77
CA MET A 1 -41.85 0.06 -2.41
C MET A 1 -40.40 0.52 -2.34
N PRO A 2 -40.02 1.53 -1.54
CA PRO A 2 -38.61 1.85 -1.31
C PRO A 2 -38.16 1.26 0.04
N CYS A 3 -37.22 0.32 0.00
CA CYS A 3 -36.49 -0.13 1.17
C CYS A 3 -35.43 0.94 1.51
N ARG A 4 -35.68 1.76 2.52
CA ARG A 4 -34.64 2.56 3.19
C ARG A 4 -34.10 1.74 4.35
N SER A 5 -32.82 1.35 4.27
CA SER A 5 -32.08 0.83 5.42
C SER A 5 -31.42 1.99 6.16
N PRO A 6 -31.55 2.13 7.48
CA PRO A 6 -30.86 3.15 8.23
C PRO A 6 -29.46 2.62 8.62
N PHE A 7 -28.42 3.17 7.99
CA PHE A 7 -27.08 3.06 8.56
C PHE A 7 -27.03 3.95 9.81
N MET A 8 -27.00 3.33 10.98
CA MET A 8 -26.64 4.02 12.22
C MET A 8 -25.16 4.38 12.15
N CYS A 9 -24.85 5.68 12.12
CA CYS A 9 -23.52 6.17 12.43
C CYS A 9 -23.25 5.86 13.90
N GLN A 10 -22.30 4.98 14.17
CA GLN A 10 -21.71 4.85 15.50
C GLN A 10 -20.77 6.04 15.68
N ASP A 11 -20.95 6.79 16.76
CA ASP A 11 -20.05 7.87 17.15
C ASP A 11 -18.67 7.28 17.44
N PHE A 12 -17.73 7.47 16.52
CA PHE A 12 -16.33 7.17 16.77
C PHE A 12 -15.76 8.21 17.74
N PRO A 13 -14.96 7.81 18.74
CA PRO A 13 -14.32 8.77 19.62
C PRO A 13 -13.42 9.70 18.80
N THR A 14 -13.59 11.01 19.01
CA THR A 14 -12.75 12.03 18.39
C THR A 14 -11.29 11.74 18.73
N PRO A 15 -10.39 11.61 17.74
CA PRO A 15 -8.98 11.40 18.05
C PRO A 15 -8.44 12.58 18.87
N PRO A 16 -7.52 12.34 19.83
CA PRO A 16 -6.93 13.41 20.62
C PRO A 16 -6.22 14.42 19.71
N SER A 17 -6.28 15.70 20.06
CA SER A 17 -5.66 16.76 19.25
C SER A 17 -4.17 16.48 18.99
N LEU A 18 -3.69 16.88 17.81
CA LEU A 18 -2.31 16.62 17.34
C LEU A 18 -1.25 17.06 18.37
N HIS A 19 -1.51 18.14 19.10
CA HIS A 19 -0.66 18.63 20.17
C HIS A 19 -0.53 17.63 21.34
N LEU A 20 -1.61 16.97 21.74
CA LEU A 20 -1.60 15.94 22.80
C LEU A 20 -0.84 14.68 22.37
N GLN A 21 -0.95 14.29 21.11
CA GLN A 21 -0.20 13.16 20.55
C GLN A 21 1.30 13.45 20.43
N ILE A 22 1.67 14.67 20.02
CA ILE A 22 3.07 15.13 20.01
C ILE A 22 3.63 15.12 21.43
N ARG A 23 2.87 15.65 22.41
CA ARG A 23 3.26 15.60 23.84
C ARG A 23 3.47 14.17 24.33
N SER A 24 2.54 13.25 24.06
CA SER A 24 2.68 11.85 24.48
C SER A 24 3.91 11.19 23.87
N THR A 25 4.13 11.36 22.57
CA THR A 25 5.27 10.76 21.86
C THR A 25 6.61 11.32 22.37
N VAL A 26 6.67 12.63 22.64
CA VAL A 26 7.86 13.28 23.22
C VAL A 26 8.11 12.78 24.66
N LEU A 27 7.06 12.59 25.45
CA LEU A 27 7.16 12.07 26.82
C LEU A 27 7.63 10.60 26.84
N ASP A 28 7.14 9.76 25.94
CA ASP A 28 7.56 8.35 25.85
C ASP A 28 9.00 8.20 25.35
N LEU A 29 9.44 9.08 24.43
CA LEU A 29 10.84 9.16 24.01
C LEU A 29 11.76 9.68 25.12
N SER A 30 11.28 10.59 25.98
CA SER A 30 12.02 11.05 27.15
C SER A 30 12.17 9.97 28.23
N ARG A 31 11.21 9.04 28.33
CA ARG A 31 11.24 7.92 29.30
C ARG A 31 12.19 6.79 28.90
N THR A 32 12.52 6.65 27.61
CA THR A 32 13.23 5.48 27.08
C THR A 32 14.74 5.62 26.91
N GLY A 33 15.36 6.78 27.21
CA GLY A 33 16.83 6.84 27.22
C GLY A 33 17.46 8.19 27.55
N HIS A 34 18.22 8.21 28.65
CA HIS A 34 19.34 9.09 29.01
C HIS A 34 19.44 10.48 28.35
N ASN A 35 18.53 11.39 28.71
CA ASN A 35 18.84 12.80 28.94
C ASN A 35 17.68 13.39 29.74
N THR A 36 17.94 13.86 30.97
CA THR A 36 16.97 14.58 31.79
C THR A 36 16.65 15.92 31.17
N VAL A 37 15.66 15.94 30.26
CA VAL A 37 14.97 17.19 29.90
C VAL A 37 13.95 17.45 31.00
N ASN A 38 14.27 18.39 31.90
CA ASN A 38 13.34 18.83 32.95
C ASN A 38 12.18 19.60 32.30
N LEU A 39 11.11 18.89 31.92
CA LEU A 39 9.82 19.48 31.59
C LEU A 39 9.06 19.77 32.91
N PRO A 40 8.47 20.96 33.08
CA PRO A 40 7.72 21.29 34.29
C PRO A 40 6.45 20.42 34.41
N THR A 41 6.37 19.64 35.50
CA THR A 41 5.33 18.62 35.74
C THR A 41 4.00 19.17 36.30
N THR A 42 3.85 20.49 36.44
CA THR A 42 2.62 21.09 37.00
C THR A 42 1.66 21.52 35.89
N ALA A 43 0.81 20.59 35.45
CA ALA A 43 -0.40 20.91 34.69
C ALA A 43 -1.59 20.17 35.31
N THR A 44 -2.37 20.91 36.09
CA THR A 44 -3.66 20.52 36.64
C THR A 44 -4.60 20.16 35.49
N MET A 45 -5.32 19.03 35.59
CA MET A 45 -6.31 18.59 34.60
C MET A 45 -7.50 19.57 34.58
N ALA A 46 -7.39 20.64 33.79
CA ALA A 46 -8.51 21.46 33.39
C ALA A 46 -9.16 20.85 32.14
N THR A 47 -10.48 20.92 32.09
CA THR A 47 -11.33 20.51 30.97
C THR A 47 -10.88 21.21 29.69
N LEU A 48 -10.54 20.41 28.67
CA LEU A 48 -9.97 20.87 27.40
C LEU A 48 -11.09 21.29 26.45
N ASP A 49 -11.35 22.60 26.37
CA ASP A 49 -11.91 23.22 25.18
C ASP A 49 -10.83 23.21 24.07
N ASP A 50 -11.28 23.18 22.82
CA ASP A 50 -10.52 22.99 21.58
C ASP A 50 -9.67 24.23 21.20
N ASP A 51 -8.97 24.80 22.19
CA ASP A 51 -8.19 26.03 22.04
C ASP A 51 -6.92 25.77 21.21
N ALA A 52 -6.76 26.59 20.17
CA ALA A 52 -5.57 26.65 19.34
C ALA A 52 -4.33 26.80 20.23
N ALA A 53 -3.32 25.96 20.01
CA ALA A 53 -2.05 26.03 20.73
C ALA A 53 -1.50 27.46 20.69
N THR A 54 -1.19 28.00 21.86
CA THR A 54 -0.65 29.37 21.95
C THR A 54 0.74 29.45 21.31
N ASP A 55 1.13 30.63 20.80
CA ASP A 55 2.46 30.83 20.20
C ASP A 55 3.61 30.38 21.13
N ALA A 56 3.43 30.56 22.44
CA ALA A 56 4.38 30.11 23.46
C ALA A 56 4.51 28.58 23.57
N GLU A 57 3.46 27.82 23.26
CA GLU A 57 3.52 26.36 23.19
C GLU A 57 4.20 25.89 21.90
N LEU A 58 3.94 26.56 20.78
CA LEU A 58 4.61 26.29 19.51
C LEU A 58 6.12 26.53 19.59
N GLU A 59 6.55 27.63 20.23
CA GLU A 59 7.98 27.90 20.48
C GLU A 59 8.64 26.82 21.35
N LYS A 60 7.95 26.34 22.40
CA LYS A 60 8.48 25.25 23.25
C LYS A 60 8.63 23.95 22.47
N ILE A 61 7.68 23.62 21.60
CA ILE A 61 7.77 22.44 20.73
C ILE A 61 8.91 22.59 19.73
N ALA A 62 9.06 23.77 19.11
CA ALA A 62 10.15 24.05 18.18
C ALA A 62 11.53 23.94 18.84
N ALA A 63 11.68 24.46 20.06
CA ALA A 63 12.90 24.33 20.85
C ALA A 63 13.20 22.86 21.21
N ALA A 64 12.17 22.11 21.65
CA ALA A 64 12.30 20.69 21.95
C ALA A 64 12.75 19.89 20.70
N LEU A 65 12.12 20.11 19.54
CA LEU A 65 12.48 19.45 18.28
C LEU A 65 13.91 19.82 17.81
N SER A 66 14.33 21.06 18.05
CA SER A 66 15.69 21.53 17.71
C SER A 66 16.76 20.86 18.57
N SER A 67 16.44 20.51 19.81
CA SER A 67 17.36 19.82 20.74
C SER A 67 17.57 18.33 20.44
N LEU A 68 16.74 17.72 19.59
CA LEU A 68 16.82 16.29 19.26
C LEU A 68 17.96 15.98 18.30
N SER A 69 18.54 14.79 18.44
CA SER A 69 19.50 14.28 17.44
C SER A 69 18.83 14.07 16.07
N VAL A 70 19.64 14.03 15.01
CA VAL A 70 19.16 13.78 13.64
C VAL A 70 18.38 12.46 13.54
N THR A 71 18.83 11.42 14.24
CA THR A 71 18.17 10.11 14.26
C THR A 71 16.80 10.17 14.95
N GLN A 72 16.70 10.87 16.09
CA GLN A 72 15.43 11.06 16.80
C GLN A 72 14.46 11.91 15.98
N ARG A 73 14.93 12.99 15.34
CA ARG A 73 14.11 13.80 14.43
C ARG A 73 13.55 12.99 13.27
N LYS A 74 14.36 12.14 12.64
CA LYS A 74 13.87 11.25 11.56
C LYS A 74 12.84 10.24 12.07
N LYS A 75 13.02 9.68 13.27
CA LYS A 75 12.05 8.77 13.89
C LYS A 75 10.73 9.48 14.19
N ILE A 76 10.78 10.68 14.77
CA ILE A 76 9.60 11.50 15.04
C ILE A 76 8.93 11.95 13.75
N GLN A 77 9.67 12.37 12.73
CA GLN A 77 9.10 12.69 11.41
C GLN A 77 8.41 11.48 10.79
N GLY A 78 8.99 10.28 10.90
CA GLY A 78 8.35 9.05 10.42
C GLY A 78 7.01 8.74 11.10
N VAL A 79 6.82 9.18 12.35
CA VAL A 79 5.59 8.97 13.13
C VAL A 79 4.60 10.11 12.97
N LEU A 80 5.07 11.37 12.99
CA LEU A 80 4.20 12.56 12.95
C LEU A 80 3.80 12.97 11.54
N LEU A 81 4.64 12.76 10.51
CA LEU A 81 4.31 13.21 9.15
C LEU A 81 3.04 12.52 8.61
N PRO A 82 2.83 11.19 8.78
CA PRO A 82 1.57 10.55 8.39
C PRO A 82 0.36 11.12 9.15
N GLU A 83 0.52 11.45 10.43
CA GLU A 83 -0.59 11.89 11.28
C GLU A 83 -0.93 13.37 11.08
N CYS A 84 0.06 14.25 10.90
CA CYS A 84 -0.15 15.64 10.50
C CYS A 84 -0.85 15.74 9.13
N LEU A 85 -0.56 14.81 8.20
CA LEU A 85 -1.24 14.74 6.92
C LEU A 85 -2.68 14.19 7.04
N ARG A 86 -2.97 13.37 8.06
CA ARG A 86 -4.34 12.95 8.39
C ARG A 86 -5.16 14.06 9.04
N VAL A 87 -4.53 14.94 9.80
CA VAL A 87 -5.19 16.04 10.56
C VAL A 87 -5.27 17.34 9.76
N ALA A 88 -4.49 17.52 8.69
CA ALA A 88 -4.70 18.60 7.75
C ALA A 88 -6.14 18.54 7.25
N ASN A 89 -6.91 19.60 7.49
CA ASN A 89 -8.34 19.70 7.21
C ASN A 89 -8.59 19.29 5.76
N LEU A 90 -8.96 18.02 5.54
CA LEU A 90 -9.20 17.46 4.21
C LEU A 90 -10.31 18.24 3.48
N ASN A 91 -11.17 18.90 4.25
CA ASN A 91 -12.21 19.81 3.78
C ASN A 91 -11.65 21.02 3.00
N ASP A 92 -10.41 21.42 3.25
CA ASP A 92 -9.75 22.53 2.55
C ASP A 92 -8.92 22.05 1.33
N SER A 93 -8.89 20.74 1.07
CA SER A 93 -8.22 20.21 -0.11
C SER A 93 -8.99 20.59 -1.36
N MET A 94 -8.39 21.45 -2.20
CA MET A 94 -8.94 21.80 -3.51
C MET A 94 -9.27 20.57 -4.36
N LEU A 95 -8.51 19.47 -4.18
CA LEU A 95 -8.73 18.22 -4.90
C LEU A 95 -10.02 17.52 -4.45
N LEU A 96 -10.34 17.54 -3.15
CA LEU A 96 -11.56 16.93 -2.61
C LEU A 96 -12.81 17.79 -2.89
N GLN A 97 -12.63 19.09 -3.14
CA GLN A 97 -13.70 20.00 -3.56
C GLN A 97 -14.09 19.84 -5.03
N LEU A 98 -13.28 19.16 -5.86
CA LEU A 98 -13.65 18.87 -7.24
C LEU A 98 -14.79 17.84 -7.30
N PRO A 99 -15.70 17.92 -8.28
CA PRO A 99 -16.64 16.83 -8.60
C PRO A 99 -15.94 15.48 -8.80
N GLN A 100 -16.63 14.40 -8.47
CA GLN A 100 -16.09 13.03 -8.56
C GLN A 100 -15.50 12.74 -9.94
N GLU A 101 -16.17 13.18 -11.00
CA GLU A 101 -15.78 12.91 -12.38
C GLU A 101 -14.42 13.54 -12.73
N LEU A 102 -14.14 14.74 -12.21
CA LEU A 102 -12.85 15.40 -12.40
C LEU A 102 -11.76 14.74 -11.57
N ARG A 103 -12.09 14.32 -10.34
CA ARG A 103 -11.18 13.53 -9.51
C ARG A 103 -10.79 12.28 -10.27
N ASP A 104 -11.76 11.46 -10.67
CA ASP A 104 -11.56 10.22 -11.42
C ASP A 104 -10.67 10.42 -12.65
N THR A 105 -10.91 11.48 -13.43
CA THR A 105 -10.09 11.83 -14.60
C THR A 105 -8.64 12.13 -14.23
N ILE A 106 -8.41 12.94 -13.18
CA ILE A 106 -7.06 13.22 -12.68
C ILE A 106 -6.37 11.93 -12.25
N TYR A 107 -7.09 11.02 -11.57
CA TYR A 107 -6.52 9.75 -11.16
C TYR A 107 -6.23 8.83 -12.31
N GLU A 108 -7.12 8.73 -13.29
CA GLU A 108 -6.86 7.97 -14.50
C GLU A 108 -5.60 8.49 -15.18
N LEU A 109 -5.42 9.80 -15.31
CA LEU A 109 -4.18 10.38 -15.84
C LEU A 109 -2.94 10.06 -14.97
N VAL A 110 -3.06 10.09 -13.65
CA VAL A 110 -1.95 9.76 -12.72
C VAL A 110 -1.60 8.28 -12.77
N LEU A 111 -2.60 7.41 -12.92
CA LEU A 111 -2.42 5.97 -13.02
C LEU A 111 -1.91 5.59 -14.42
N GLU A 112 -2.47 6.16 -15.49
CA GLU A 112 -2.10 5.97 -16.90
C GLU A 112 -0.67 6.43 -17.24
N ASP A 113 -0.06 7.27 -16.41
CA ASP A 113 1.38 7.48 -16.48
C ASP A 113 2.06 6.11 -16.38
N ARG A 114 2.73 5.70 -17.48
CA ARG A 114 3.27 4.34 -17.69
C ARG A 114 4.16 3.84 -16.56
N ARG A 115 4.65 4.74 -15.71
CA ARG A 115 5.39 4.43 -14.48
C ARG A 115 4.53 3.69 -13.44
N TYR A 116 3.21 3.82 -13.49
CA TYR A 116 2.25 3.20 -12.58
C TYR A 116 1.36 2.13 -13.26
N THR A 117 1.13 2.22 -14.58
CA THR A 117 0.19 1.34 -15.32
C THR A 117 0.79 0.26 -16.19
N GLN A 118 2.11 0.23 -16.45
CA GLN A 118 2.70 -0.88 -17.22
C GLN A 118 3.37 -1.91 -16.31
N PRO A 119 2.85 -3.15 -16.22
CA PRO A 119 3.52 -4.27 -15.55
C PRO A 119 4.77 -4.79 -16.30
N GLY A 120 5.24 -4.10 -17.34
CA GLY A 120 6.09 -4.71 -18.37
C GLY A 120 7.44 -4.06 -18.68
N LEU A 121 7.72 -2.83 -18.25
CA LEU A 121 8.86 -2.08 -18.84
C LEU A 121 9.70 -1.21 -17.90
N THR A 122 9.56 -1.36 -16.59
CA THR A 122 10.55 -0.88 -15.60
C THR A 122 11.21 -2.05 -14.89
N LEU A 123 11.90 -2.86 -15.69
CA LEU A 123 12.99 -3.73 -15.22
C LEU A 123 13.88 -2.93 -14.23
N TYR A 124 14.14 -3.52 -13.06
CA TYR A 124 15.19 -3.16 -12.07
C TYR A 124 14.89 -2.26 -10.86
N ARG A 125 13.64 -1.91 -10.50
CA ARG A 125 13.36 -1.46 -9.12
C ARG A 125 12.34 -2.35 -8.43
N ALA A 126 12.88 -3.19 -7.56
CA ALA A 126 12.24 -4.17 -6.67
C ALA A 126 11.29 -3.58 -5.62
N PHE A 127 10.44 -2.63 -5.99
CA PHE A 127 9.45 -2.07 -5.11
C PHE A 127 8.09 -2.24 -5.77
N TYR A 128 7.13 -2.70 -4.97
CA TYR A 128 5.72 -2.35 -5.18
C TYR A 128 5.64 -0.94 -5.79
N PRO A 129 4.72 -0.64 -6.72
CA PRO A 129 4.30 0.74 -6.86
C PRO A 129 3.78 1.11 -5.48
N ALA A 130 4.65 1.74 -4.68
CA ALA A 130 4.26 2.56 -3.56
C ALA A 130 2.91 3.17 -3.94
N PRO A 131 1.82 2.94 -3.18
CA PRO A 131 0.55 3.54 -3.54
C PRO A 131 0.84 5.02 -3.80
N PRO A 132 0.33 5.59 -4.91
CA PRO A 132 0.70 6.93 -5.35
C PRO A 132 0.73 7.87 -4.15
N VAL A 133 1.64 8.83 -4.11
CA VAL A 133 1.83 9.68 -2.91
C VAL A 133 0.49 10.20 -2.37
N LEU A 134 -0.44 10.50 -3.28
CA LEU A 134 -1.81 10.90 -3.01
C LEU A 134 -2.61 9.93 -2.12
N PHE A 135 -2.46 8.62 -2.32
CA PHE A 135 -3.10 7.56 -1.51
C PHE A 135 -2.49 7.47 -0.10
N ARG A 136 -1.23 7.89 0.05
CA ARG A 136 -0.55 7.89 1.36
C ARG A 136 -0.98 9.05 2.23
N VAL A 137 -1.37 10.17 1.60
CA VAL A 137 -1.71 11.41 2.31
C VAL A 137 -3.21 11.58 2.51
N CYS A 138 -4.06 11.06 1.63
CA CYS A 138 -5.51 11.20 1.74
C CYS A 138 -6.21 9.83 1.79
N HIS A 139 -6.73 9.50 2.97
CA HIS A 139 -7.48 8.26 3.20
C HIS A 139 -8.73 8.17 2.32
N GLN A 140 -9.51 9.26 2.20
CA GLN A 140 -10.73 9.25 1.38
C GLN A 140 -10.43 8.87 -0.07
N ILE A 141 -9.42 9.51 -0.66
CA ILE A 141 -8.96 9.19 -2.01
C ILE A 141 -8.51 7.74 -2.10
N ARG A 142 -7.71 7.27 -1.14
CA ARG A 142 -7.26 5.89 -1.13
C ARG A 142 -8.42 4.90 -1.15
N GLU A 143 -9.49 5.14 -0.39
CA GLU A 143 -10.67 4.27 -0.39
C GLU A 143 -11.50 4.37 -1.67
N GLU A 144 -11.70 5.59 -2.21
CA GLU A 144 -12.43 5.81 -3.47
C GLU A 144 -11.76 5.07 -4.64
N PHE A 145 -10.43 5.07 -4.69
CA PHE A 145 -9.65 4.54 -5.82
C PHE A 145 -8.99 3.19 -5.56
N ALA A 146 -9.08 2.67 -4.34
CA ALA A 146 -8.58 1.34 -4.00
C ALA A 146 -9.05 0.26 -4.99
N PRO A 147 -10.33 0.21 -5.42
CA PRO A 147 -10.78 -0.79 -6.38
C PRO A 147 -9.98 -0.79 -7.69
N LYS A 148 -9.67 0.38 -8.25
CA LYS A 148 -8.91 0.51 -9.50
C LYS A 148 -7.42 0.18 -9.29
N PHE A 149 -6.83 0.64 -8.20
CA PHE A 149 -5.40 0.45 -7.94
C PHE A 149 -5.04 -1.00 -7.59
N TRP A 150 -5.85 -1.66 -6.77
CA TRP A 150 -5.57 -3.03 -6.32
C TRP A 150 -6.08 -4.10 -7.28
N GLU A 151 -6.84 -3.72 -8.32
CA GLU A 151 -7.43 -4.65 -9.28
C GLU A 151 -6.39 -5.62 -9.86
N ASN A 152 -5.23 -5.09 -10.26
CA ASN A 152 -4.16 -5.84 -10.90
C ASN A 152 -2.82 -5.57 -10.20
N ILE A 153 -2.26 -6.60 -9.58
CA ILE A 153 -0.97 -6.55 -8.89
C ILE A 153 0.07 -7.34 -9.67
N PHE A 154 1.32 -6.89 -9.63
CA PHE A 154 2.45 -7.60 -10.22
C PHE A 154 3.56 -7.82 -9.19
N PHE A 155 4.00 -9.08 -9.06
CA PHE A 155 5.17 -9.48 -8.29
C PHE A 155 6.30 -9.88 -9.24
N ALA A 156 7.41 -9.16 -9.17
CA ALA A 156 8.61 -9.48 -9.92
C ALA A 156 9.22 -10.81 -9.49
N GLY A 157 9.89 -11.52 -10.41
CA GLY A 157 10.49 -12.83 -10.13
C GLY A 157 11.64 -12.84 -9.14
N SER A 158 12.24 -11.67 -8.90
CA SER A 158 13.26 -11.51 -7.86
C SER A 158 12.68 -11.41 -6.45
N MET A 159 11.35 -11.34 -6.30
CA MET A 159 10.72 -11.28 -4.98
C MET A 159 10.55 -12.70 -4.45
N ASP A 160 11.23 -13.01 -3.35
CA ASP A 160 10.96 -14.24 -2.62
C ASP A 160 9.62 -14.16 -1.88
N GLU A 161 9.16 -15.32 -1.41
CA GLU A 161 7.89 -15.46 -0.72
C GLU A 161 7.80 -14.61 0.56
N SER A 162 8.92 -14.45 1.30
CA SER A 162 8.96 -13.66 2.52
C SER A 162 8.76 -12.16 2.23
N MET A 163 9.35 -11.67 1.15
CA MET A 163 9.15 -10.30 0.68
C MET A 163 7.70 -10.08 0.30
N ILE A 164 7.08 -11.03 -0.41
CA ILE A 164 5.68 -10.91 -0.82
C ILE A 164 4.75 -10.93 0.41
N ARG A 165 4.97 -11.84 1.36
CA ARG A 165 4.22 -11.88 2.62
C ARG A 165 4.31 -10.58 3.41
N ASN A 166 5.52 -10.06 3.59
CA ASN A 166 5.74 -8.79 4.30
C ASN A 166 5.07 -7.59 3.60
N ARG A 167 4.83 -7.68 2.29
CA ARG A 167 4.10 -6.62 1.56
C ARG A 167 2.59 -6.79 1.71
N MET A 168 2.10 -8.00 1.50
CA MET A 168 0.67 -8.29 1.62
C MET A 168 0.14 -8.09 3.04
N SER A 169 0.98 -8.26 4.08
CA SER A 169 0.60 -7.97 5.47
C SER A 169 0.30 -6.49 5.76
N SER A 170 0.73 -5.57 4.88
CA SER A 170 0.43 -4.14 4.99
C SER A 170 -0.79 -3.70 4.20
N VAL A 171 -1.38 -4.59 3.40
CA VAL A 171 -2.59 -4.30 2.62
C VAL A 171 -3.80 -4.43 3.53
N GLU A 172 -4.66 -3.42 3.53
CA GLU A 172 -5.85 -3.45 4.38
C GLU A 172 -6.81 -4.56 3.93
N PRO A 173 -7.48 -5.27 4.86
CA PRO A 173 -8.34 -6.40 4.50
C PRO A 173 -9.44 -6.07 3.48
N LEU A 174 -9.90 -4.81 3.45
CA LEU A 174 -10.89 -4.36 2.49
C LEU A 174 -10.32 -4.24 1.06
N HIS A 175 -9.04 -3.87 0.93
CA HIS A 175 -8.33 -3.76 -0.35
C HIS A 175 -7.96 -5.12 -0.91
N ILE A 176 -7.72 -6.12 -0.06
CA ILE A 176 -7.50 -7.51 -0.50
C ILE A 176 -8.68 -8.02 -1.34
N LYS A 177 -9.92 -7.66 -0.98
CA LYS A 177 -11.13 -8.05 -1.71
C LYS A 177 -11.28 -7.37 -3.07
N ALA A 178 -10.58 -6.27 -3.29
CA ALA A 178 -10.55 -5.56 -4.57
C ALA A 178 -9.58 -6.19 -5.58
N ILE A 179 -8.66 -7.05 -5.12
CA ILE A 179 -7.71 -7.72 -6.00
C ILE A 179 -8.44 -8.69 -6.93
N ARG A 180 -8.28 -8.50 -8.23
CA ARG A 180 -8.85 -9.36 -9.28
C ARG A 180 -7.78 -10.20 -9.95
N ARG A 181 -6.54 -9.73 -9.99
CA ARG A 181 -5.44 -10.44 -10.64
C ARG A 181 -4.11 -10.14 -9.98
N ILE A 182 -3.32 -11.19 -9.73
CA ILE A 182 -1.93 -11.09 -9.31
C ILE A 182 -1.06 -11.79 -10.35
N HIS A 183 -0.12 -11.07 -10.95
CA HIS A 183 0.89 -11.64 -11.83
C HIS A 183 2.16 -11.92 -11.03
N HIS A 184 2.47 -13.19 -10.78
CA HIS A 184 3.71 -13.60 -10.14
C HIS A 184 4.69 -14.13 -11.19
N ASN A 185 5.76 -13.35 -11.43
CA ASN A 185 6.78 -13.70 -12.40
C ASN A 185 7.82 -14.68 -11.84
N TYR A 186 7.37 -15.76 -11.21
CA TYR A 186 8.25 -16.79 -10.66
C TYR A 186 8.65 -17.79 -11.75
N TYR A 187 9.94 -17.84 -12.08
CA TYR A 187 10.46 -18.86 -12.97
C TYR A 187 10.82 -20.09 -12.16
N ALA A 188 9.92 -21.06 -12.16
CA ALA A 188 10.25 -22.39 -11.67
C ALA A 188 11.18 -23.06 -12.71
N ASP A 189 12.38 -23.42 -12.28
CA ASP A 189 13.36 -24.18 -13.08
C ASP A 189 12.93 -25.65 -13.25
N ARG A 190 11.70 -25.87 -13.72
CA ARG A 190 11.11 -27.19 -13.99
C ARG A 190 10.69 -27.27 -15.44
N ARG A 191 10.94 -28.43 -16.07
CA ARG A 191 10.63 -28.67 -17.48
C ARG A 191 9.23 -29.24 -17.68
N GLY A 192 8.67 -29.00 -18.86
CA GLY A 192 7.43 -29.61 -19.34
C GLY A 192 6.20 -29.35 -18.47
N SER A 193 5.39 -30.40 -18.35
CA SER A 193 4.14 -30.43 -17.58
C SER A 193 4.33 -30.13 -16.09
N GLU A 194 5.53 -30.37 -15.55
CA GLU A 194 5.84 -30.06 -14.15
C GLU A 194 5.89 -28.55 -13.89
N SER A 195 6.28 -27.75 -14.89
CA SER A 195 6.26 -26.29 -14.79
C SER A 195 4.84 -25.77 -14.58
N LYS A 196 3.88 -26.28 -15.37
CA LYS A 196 2.46 -25.92 -15.22
C LYS A 196 1.92 -26.35 -13.87
N ARG A 197 2.08 -27.63 -13.49
CA ARG A 197 1.56 -28.15 -12.23
C ARG A 197 2.11 -27.34 -11.05
N HIS A 198 3.40 -27.05 -11.07
CA HIS A 198 4.02 -26.27 -10.00
C HIS A 198 3.52 -24.82 -9.97
N ALA A 199 3.28 -24.19 -11.11
CA ALA A 199 2.66 -22.85 -11.14
C ALA A 199 1.24 -22.84 -10.54
N VAL A 200 0.45 -23.91 -10.77
CA VAL A 200 -0.87 -24.08 -10.14
C VAL A 200 -0.73 -24.23 -8.61
N GLU A 201 0.19 -25.09 -8.14
CA GLU A 201 0.48 -25.29 -6.71
C GLU A 201 0.86 -23.97 -6.03
N VAL A 202 1.79 -23.21 -6.63
CA VAL A 202 2.23 -21.91 -6.10
C VAL A 202 1.06 -20.90 -6.08
N ALA A 203 0.21 -20.90 -7.10
CA ALA A 203 -0.97 -20.03 -7.14
C ALA A 203 -1.94 -20.37 -5.98
N GLU A 204 -2.21 -21.65 -5.76
CA GLU A 204 -3.07 -22.13 -4.66
C GLU A 204 -2.51 -21.74 -3.28
N GLU A 205 -1.21 -21.95 -3.06
CA GLU A 205 -0.54 -21.59 -1.80
C GLU A 205 -0.63 -20.08 -1.52
N PHE A 206 -0.42 -19.25 -2.54
CA PHE A 206 -0.53 -17.79 -2.41
C PHE A 206 -1.96 -17.36 -2.10
N GLU A 207 -2.95 -17.90 -2.80
CA GLU A 207 -4.34 -17.55 -2.57
C GLU A 207 -4.78 -17.93 -1.16
N LEU A 208 -4.38 -19.11 -0.69
CA LEU A 208 -4.63 -19.55 0.68
C LEU A 208 -3.94 -18.64 1.70
N ALA A 209 -2.65 -18.34 1.49
CA ALA A 209 -1.85 -17.54 2.42
C ALA A 209 -2.36 -16.10 2.58
N PHE A 210 -2.96 -15.53 1.53
CA PHE A 210 -3.44 -14.14 1.53
C PHE A 210 -4.96 -14.00 1.60
N GLY A 211 -5.70 -15.11 1.70
CA GLY A 211 -7.16 -15.10 1.73
C GLY A 211 -7.78 -14.54 0.44
N LEU A 212 -7.15 -14.82 -0.71
CA LEU A 212 -7.62 -14.40 -2.03
C LEU A 212 -8.62 -15.42 -2.60
N GLN A 213 -9.38 -14.99 -3.61
CA GLN A 213 -10.26 -15.89 -4.34
C GLN A 213 -9.45 -16.82 -5.27
N LYS A 214 -9.98 -18.02 -5.53
CA LYS A 214 -9.37 -18.94 -6.50
C LYS A 214 -9.36 -18.35 -7.91
N GLY A 215 -8.25 -18.51 -8.62
CA GLY A 215 -8.04 -18.03 -9.98
C GLY A 215 -7.51 -16.60 -10.08
N VAL A 216 -7.31 -15.92 -8.94
CA VAL A 216 -6.78 -14.55 -8.88
C VAL A 216 -5.28 -14.52 -9.10
N VAL A 217 -4.54 -15.53 -8.60
CA VAL A 217 -3.08 -15.56 -8.73
C VAL A 217 -2.69 -16.30 -10.00
N TRP A 218 -1.90 -15.62 -10.85
CA TRP A 218 -1.37 -16.11 -12.10
C TRP A 218 0.15 -16.19 -11.99
N VAL A 219 0.68 -17.41 -12.03
CA VAL A 219 2.11 -17.67 -11.88
C VAL A 219 2.69 -17.99 -13.25
N THR A 220 3.86 -17.42 -13.54
CA THR A 220 4.56 -17.68 -14.80
C THR A 220 4.99 -19.14 -14.88
N CYS A 221 4.79 -19.76 -16.05
CA CYS A 221 5.20 -21.13 -16.30
C CYS A 221 5.78 -21.26 -17.70
N THR A 222 6.66 -22.24 -17.88
CA THR A 222 7.20 -22.54 -19.21
C THR A 222 6.24 -23.49 -19.92
N ILE A 223 5.81 -23.12 -21.12
CA ILE A 223 4.99 -23.98 -21.97
C ILE A 223 5.89 -24.59 -23.05
N TYR A 224 5.95 -25.92 -23.07
CA TYR A 224 6.70 -26.70 -24.06
C TYR A 224 5.78 -27.13 -25.21
N SER A 225 6.40 -27.46 -26.35
CA SER A 225 5.68 -27.98 -27.51
C SER A 225 5.07 -29.35 -27.24
N GLU A 226 3.86 -29.57 -27.76
CA GLU A 226 3.16 -30.86 -27.68
C GLU A 226 3.86 -31.96 -28.48
N ASP A 227 4.72 -31.59 -29.45
CA ASP A 227 5.54 -32.54 -30.21
C ASP A 227 6.71 -33.15 -29.42
N GLY A 228 6.85 -32.78 -28.14
CA GLY A 228 7.93 -33.26 -27.27
C GLY A 228 9.29 -32.69 -27.60
N SER A 229 9.38 -31.71 -28.51
CA SER A 229 10.63 -30.99 -28.73
C SER A 229 10.95 -30.11 -27.52
N ASP A 230 12.20 -30.15 -27.08
CA ASP A 230 12.76 -29.29 -26.00
C ASP A 230 12.84 -27.80 -26.43
N ARG A 231 12.12 -27.41 -27.48
CA ARG A 231 12.05 -26.05 -27.97
C ARG A 231 11.15 -25.27 -27.03
N PHE A 232 11.77 -24.31 -26.34
CA PHE A 232 11.07 -23.29 -25.59
C PHE A 232 10.13 -22.55 -26.54
N LEU A 233 8.81 -22.73 -26.36
CA LEU A 233 7.84 -22.09 -27.22
C LEU A 233 7.51 -20.69 -26.70
N TYR A 234 6.96 -20.57 -25.49
CA TYR A 234 6.49 -19.29 -24.94
C TYR A 234 6.45 -19.34 -23.40
N ASN A 235 6.52 -18.17 -22.72
CA ASN A 235 6.06 -18.11 -21.32
C ASN A 235 4.54 -18.10 -21.29
N GLY A 236 3.96 -18.97 -20.50
CA GLY A 236 2.57 -18.93 -20.10
C GLY A 236 2.41 -18.35 -18.71
N MET A 237 1.16 -18.14 -18.32
CA MET A 237 0.79 -18.01 -16.92
C MET A 237 -0.31 -19.01 -16.61
N ALA A 238 -0.25 -19.65 -15.46
CA ALA A 238 -1.28 -20.55 -14.97
C ALA A 238 -1.84 -20.04 -13.64
N ASN A 239 -3.13 -20.25 -13.39
CA ASN A 239 -3.75 -19.96 -12.09
C ASN A 239 -4.11 -21.24 -11.33
N SER A 240 -4.60 -21.09 -10.10
CA SER A 240 -5.01 -22.21 -9.24
C SER A 240 -6.16 -23.05 -9.80
N LEU A 241 -6.93 -22.53 -10.77
CA LEU A 241 -7.98 -23.28 -11.45
C LEU A 241 -7.42 -24.13 -12.62
N GLY A 242 -6.11 -24.05 -12.88
CA GLY A 242 -5.45 -24.76 -13.98
C GLY A 242 -5.65 -24.11 -15.35
N GLU A 243 -6.28 -22.94 -15.40
CA GLU A 243 -6.40 -22.10 -16.59
C GLU A 243 -5.01 -21.64 -17.02
N VAL A 244 -4.81 -21.47 -18.33
CA VAL A 244 -3.52 -21.09 -18.88
C VAL A 244 -3.70 -19.95 -19.86
N GLU A 245 -2.99 -18.85 -19.64
CA GLU A 245 -2.88 -17.74 -20.56
C GLU A 245 -1.52 -17.83 -21.28
N LYS A 246 -1.56 -17.92 -22.61
CA LYS A 246 -0.35 -17.89 -23.43
C LYS A 246 0.06 -16.44 -23.65
N LYS A 247 1.25 -16.03 -23.17
CA LYS A 247 1.81 -14.74 -23.57
C LYS A 247 2.51 -14.91 -24.91
N ALA A 248 1.93 -14.33 -25.95
CA ALA A 248 2.64 -14.18 -27.21
C ALA A 248 3.83 -13.26 -26.97
N TYR A 249 5.05 -13.80 -26.92
CA TYR A 249 6.20 -12.96 -27.20
C TYR A 249 6.10 -12.58 -28.66
N THR A 250 5.97 -11.29 -28.92
CA THR A 250 6.34 -10.74 -30.22
C THR A 250 7.75 -11.25 -30.47
N GLU A 251 7.96 -12.08 -31.50
CA GLU A 251 9.30 -12.53 -31.89
C GLU A 251 10.19 -11.29 -31.92
N VAL A 252 11.08 -11.16 -30.94
CA VAL A 252 12.13 -10.16 -31.00
C VAL A 252 13.08 -10.69 -32.07
N ARG A 253 12.80 -10.36 -33.33
CA ARG A 253 13.74 -10.58 -34.42
C ARG A 253 14.97 -9.76 -34.07
N VAL A 254 16.00 -10.44 -33.58
CA VAL A 254 17.34 -9.89 -33.48
C VAL A 254 17.78 -9.68 -34.94
N LEU A 255 17.72 -8.42 -35.40
CA LEU A 255 18.27 -8.00 -36.69
C LEU A 255 19.79 -7.86 -36.59
#